data_AF-A0A942V476-F1
#
_entry.id   AF-A0A942V476-F1
#
_cell.length_a   1.000
_cell.length_b   1.000
_cell.length_c   1.000
_cell.angle_alpha   90.00
_cell.angle_beta   90.00
_cell.angle_gamma   90.00
#
_symmetry.space_group_name_H-M   'P 1'
#
loop_
_entity.id
_entity.type
_entity.pdbx_description
1 polymer ?
#
loop_
_entity_poly.entity_id
_entity_poly.type
_entity_poly.pdbx_seq_one_letter_code
_entity_poly.pdbx_strand_id
1 'polypeptide(L)' 'MTNPNVALANWLLKDVLQLNERELLTYKKLEIIGIDSVKIEKINNENYKIYFSKIGSYENFLLSKHN' A
#
# COMPACT_ATOMS: atom_id res chain seq x y z
N MET A 1 -11.12 0.57 17.84
CA MET A 1 -10.74 1.01 16.47
C MET A 1 -11.99 1.01 15.61
N THR A 2 -12.14 1.99 14.70
CA THR A 2 -13.34 2.16 13.88
C THR A 2 -13.38 1.19 12.69
N ASN A 3 -14.60 0.89 12.24
CA ASN A 3 -14.97 -0.12 11.26
C ASN A 3 -14.20 -0.09 9.90
N PRO A 4 -13.80 1.04 9.30
CA PRO A 4 -13.05 0.99 8.03
C PRO A 4 -11.59 0.55 8.18
N ASN A 5 -10.96 0.77 9.34
CA ASN A 5 -9.55 0.42 9.55
C ASN A 5 -9.35 -1.09 9.65
N VAL A 6 -10.33 -1.82 10.21
CA VAL A 6 -10.30 -3.28 10.31
C VAL A 6 -10.44 -3.91 8.92
N ALA A 7 -11.35 -3.40 8.10
CA ALA A 7 -11.54 -3.87 6.73
C ALA A 7 -10.29 -3.65 5.87
N LEU A 8 -9.70 -2.44 5.93
CA LEU A 8 -8.47 -2.11 5.20
C LEU A 8 -7.29 -2.98 5.64
N ALA A 9 -7.11 -3.17 6.96
CA ALA A 9 -6.05 -4.00 7.49
C ALA A 9 -6.20 -5.48 7.07
N ASN A 10 -7.42 -6.03 7.11
CA ASN A 10 -7.66 -7.40 6.65
C ASN A 10 -7.36 -7.55 5.15
N TRP A 11 -7.86 -6.64 4.32
CA TRP A 11 -7.59 -6.67 2.88
C TRP A 11 -6.09 -6.58 2.57
N LEU A 12 -5.39 -5.63 3.17
CA LEU A 12 -3.96 -5.43 2.92
C LEU A 12 -3.12 -6.62 3.41
N LEU A 13 -3.33 -7.07 4.65
CA LEU A 13 -2.45 -8.07 5.27
C LEU A 13 -2.77 -9.49 4.79
N LYS A 14 -4.04 -9.83 4.59
CA LYS A 14 -4.47 -11.20 4.25
C LYS A 14 -4.68 -11.39 2.75
N ASP A 15 -5.46 -10.51 2.12
CA ASP A 15 -5.85 -10.73 0.73
C ASP A 15 -4.71 -10.36 -0.23
N VAL A 16 -4.02 -9.25 0.03
CA VAL A 16 -2.89 -8.81 -0.80
C VAL A 16 -1.58 -9.47 -0.38
N LEU A 17 -1.17 -9.29 0.88
CA LEU A 17 0.16 -9.72 1.34
C LEU A 17 0.21 -11.18 1.79
N GLN A 18 -0.95 -11.85 1.89
CA GLN A 18 -1.07 -13.28 2.21
C GLN A 18 -0.31 -13.69 3.48
N LEU A 19 -0.29 -12.80 4.48
CA LEU A 19 0.38 -13.06 5.74
C LEU A 19 -0.41 -14.07 6.57
N ASN A 20 0.32 -15.00 7.19
CA ASN A 20 -0.27 -15.92 8.14
C ASN A 20 -0.72 -15.19 9.41
N GLU A 21 -1.61 -15.81 10.16
CA GLU A 21 -2.03 -15.26 11.45
C GLU A 21 -0.80 -15.06 12.36
N ARG A 22 -0.67 -13.87 12.94
CA ARG A 22 0.45 -13.46 13.82
C ARG A 22 1.80 -13.35 13.10
N GLU A 23 1.84 -13.44 11.77
CA GLU A 23 3.05 -13.18 11.00
C GLU A 23 3.38 -11.67 10.97
N LEU A 24 4.61 -11.33 11.36
CA LEU A 24 5.08 -9.95 11.31
C LEU A 24 5.48 -9.56 9.89
N LEU A 25 4.79 -8.56 9.33
CA LEU A 25 5.24 -7.89 8.12
C LEU A 25 6.46 -7.02 8.44
N THR A 26 7.58 -7.29 7.77
CA THR A 26 8.80 -6.50 7.90
C THR A 26 9.09 -5.76 6.60
N TYR A 27 9.85 -4.67 6.69
CA TYR A 27 10.29 -3.94 5.50
C TYR A 27 11.05 -4.84 4.51
N LYS A 28 11.91 -5.73 5.01
CA LYS A 28 12.64 -6.70 4.18
C LYS A 28 11.71 -7.62 3.36
N LYS A 29 10.53 -7.99 3.89
CA LYS A 29 9.53 -8.75 3.12
C LYS A 29 8.95 -7.90 1.99
N LEU A 30 8.65 -6.64 2.26
CA LEU A 30 8.16 -5.69 1.25
C LEU A 30 9.21 -5.45 0.15
N GLU A 31 10.50 -5.37 0.52
CA GLU A 31 11.61 -5.28 -0.43
C GLU A 31 11.68 -6.50 -1.37
N ILE A 32 11.50 -7.71 -0.82
CA ILE A 32 11.46 -8.96 -1.62
C ILE A 32 10.28 -8.96 -2.60
N ILE A 33 9.13 -8.44 -2.18
CA ILE A 33 7.93 -8.30 -3.04
C ILE A 33 8.13 -7.19 -4.08
N GLY A 34 9.06 -6.26 -3.85
CA GLY A 34 9.38 -5.17 -4.76
C GLY A 34 8.47 -3.95 -4.58
N ILE A 35 7.86 -3.77 -3.41
CA ILE A 35 6.93 -2.67 -3.11
C ILE A 35 7.33 -1.96 -1.81
N ASP A 36 7.06 -0.66 -1.71
CA ASP A 36 7.29 0.14 -0.49
C ASP A 36 6.19 1.19 -0.22
N SER A 37 5.30 1.37 -1.19
CA SER A 37 4.35 2.47 -1.21
C SER A 37 3.08 2.07 -1.96
N VAL A 38 2.02 2.84 -1.76
CA VAL A 38 0.77 2.72 -2.52
C VAL A 38 0.46 4.04 -3.22
N LYS A 39 -0.03 3.96 -4.45
CA LYS A 39 -0.60 5.11 -5.18
C LYS A 39 -2.11 5.10 -4.96
N ILE A 40 -2.64 6.23 -4.50
CA ILE A 40 -4.09 6.46 -4.42
C ILE A 40 -4.49 7.36 -5.58
N GLU A 41 -5.44 6.90 -6.38
CA GLU A 41 -6.00 7.65 -7.50
C GLU A 41 -7.47 7.97 -7.22
N LYS A 42 -7.81 9.27 -7.26
CA LYS A 42 -9.20 9.73 -7.12
C LYS A 42 -9.92 9.51 -8.44
N ILE A 43 -10.98 8.69 -8.42
CA ILE A 43 -11.86 8.51 -9.59
C ILE A 43 -12.95 9.57 -9.57
N ASN A 44 -13.60 9.75 -8.42
CA ASN A 44 -14.62 10.77 -8.18
C ASN A 44 -14.67 11.10 -6.67
N ASN A 45 -15.70 11.83 -6.22
CA ASN A 45 -15.78 12.28 -4.82
C ASN A 45 -15.89 11.16 -3.80
N GLU A 46 -16.43 10.00 -4.19
CA GLU A 46 -16.70 8.88 -3.29
C GLU A 46 -15.83 7.66 -3.58
N ASN A 47 -15.17 7.62 -4.75
CA ASN A 47 -14.45 6.44 -5.22
C ASN A 47 -12.97 6.74 -5.46
N TYR A 48 -12.13 5.88 -4.89
CA TYR A 48 -10.69 5.90 -5.01
C TYR A 48 -10.18 4.51 -5.40
N LYS A 49 -9.10 4.47 -6.16
CA LYS A 49 -8.33 3.25 -6.44
C LYS A 49 -7.01 3.27 -5.70
N ILE A 50 -6.62 2.12 -5.19
CA ILE A 50 -5.34 1.91 -4.52
C ILE A 50 -4.53 0.95 -5.39
N TYR A 51 -3.29 1.33 -5.68
CA TYR A 51 -2.34 0.53 -6.43
C TYR A 51 -1.08 0.33 -5.59
N PHE A 52 -0.49 -0.87 -5.65
CA PHE A 52 0.85 -1.07 -5.11
C PHE A 52 1.89 -0.49 -6.06
N SER A 53 2.83 0.24 -5.48
CA SER A 53 3.88 0.93 -6.21
C SER A 53 5.21 0.23 -5.98
N LYS A 54 6.04 0.20 -7.02
CA LYS A 54 7.38 -0.36 -6.94
C LYS A 54 8.25 0.45 -5.98
N ILE A 55 9.28 -0.18 -5.43
CA ILE A 55 10.28 0.51 -4.60
C ILE A 55 10.80 1.76 -5.31
N GLY A 56 10.89 2.87 -4.58
CA GLY A 56 11.37 4.15 -5.10
C GLY A 56 10.31 4.97 -5.86
N SER A 57 9.08 4.46 -6.04
CA SER A 57 8.04 5.18 -6.79
C SER A 57 7.60 6.46 -6.09
N TYR A 58 7.61 6.48 -4.74
CA TYR A 58 7.24 7.67 -3.98
C TYR A 58 8.29 8.77 -4.11
N GLU A 59 9.57 8.42 -4.03
CA GLU A 59 10.70 9.32 -4.20
C GLU A 59 10.69 9.92 -5.61
N ASN A 60 10.47 9.08 -6.64
CA ASN A 60 10.32 9.53 -8.01
C ASN A 60 9.15 10.52 -8.17
N PHE A 61 8.01 10.24 -7.52
CA PHE A 61 6.88 11.16 -7.50
C PHE A 61 7.24 12.52 -6.88
N LEU A 62 7.95 12.53 -5.74
CA LEU A 62 8.41 13.76 -5.11
C LEU A 62 9.35 14.54 -6.03
N LEU A 63 10.34 13.89 -6.64
CA LEU A 63 11.28 14.52 -7.56
C LEU A 63 10.56 15.11 -8.78
N SER A 64 9.56 14.41 -9.33
CA SER A 64 8.81 14.90 -10.49
C SER A 64 7.97 16.14 -10.23
N LYS A 65 7.65 16.47 -8.97
CA LYS A 65 6.90 17.68 -8.60
C LYS A 65 7.75 18.95 -8.50
N HIS A 66 9.08 18.81 -8.59
CA HIS A 66 10.03 19.91 -8.48
C HIS A 66 10.64 20.32 -9.84
N ASN A 67 10.09 19.82 -10.95
CA ASN A 67 10.36 20.26 -12.33
C ASN A 67 9.09 20.86 -12.94
#